data_AF-A0A8X6NQZ3-F1
#
_entry.id   AF-A0A8X6NQZ3-F1
#
_cell.length_a   1.000
_cell.length_b   1.000
_cell.length_c   1.000
_cell.angle_alpha   90.00
_cell.angle_beta   90.00
_cell.angle_gamma   90.00
#
_symmetry.space_group_name_H-M   'P 1'
#
loop_
_entity.id
_entity.type
_entity.pdbx_description
1 polymer ?
#
loop_
_entity_poly.entity_id
_entity_poly.type
_entity_poly.pdbx_seq_one_letter_code
_entity_poly.pdbx_strand_id
1 'polypeptide(L)'
;VCELHFAEEAIRRNTEVYDENTRMKIDVPLKLCRLQKLAVPTIFPNCPKYISKSSNPARKCPEQRWQRIENEHSQRSIQESTISKEEFE
;
A
#
# COMPACT_ATOMS: atom_id res chain seq x y z
N VAL A 1 5.51 23.87 -5.24
CA VAL A 1 5.12 22.43 -5.23
C VAL A 1 4.85 22.05 -3.78
N CYS A 2 3.64 21.62 -3.43
CA CYS A 2 3.27 21.23 -2.06
C CYS A 2 3.35 19.70 -1.88
N GLU A 3 3.16 19.21 -0.65
CA GLU A 3 3.25 17.78 -0.27
C GLU A 3 2.34 16.86 -1.09
N LEU A 4 1.19 17.36 -1.57
CA LEU A 4 0.23 16.61 -2.41
C LEU A 4 0.80 16.17 -3.77
N HIS A 5 1.97 16.69 -4.16
CA HIS A 5 2.64 16.33 -5.42
C HIS A 5 3.61 15.16 -5.26
N PHE A 6 3.82 14.68 -4.03
CA PHE A 6 4.75 13.60 -3.70
C PHE A 6 3.98 12.35 -3.30
N ALA A 7 4.57 11.19 -3.58
CA ALA A 7 4.08 9.93 -3.01
C ALA A 7 4.29 9.92 -1.49
N GLU A 8 3.44 9.19 -0.78
CA GLU A 8 3.43 9.15 0.69
C GLU A 8 4.76 8.66 1.26
N GLU A 9 5.40 7.71 0.57
CA GLU A 9 6.68 7.12 0.94
C GLU A 9 7.83 8.13 0.83
N ALA A 10 7.68 9.17 0.01
CA ALA A 10 8.66 10.23 -0.17
C ALA A 10 8.59 11.30 0.94
N ILE A 11 7.56 11.27 1.79
CA ILE A 11 7.34 12.22 2.88
C ILE A 11 7.70 11.54 4.21
N ARG A 12 8.77 12.03 4.86
CA ARG A 12 9.14 11.62 6.22
C ARG A 12 8.31 12.38 7.23
N ARG A 13 7.44 11.64 7.94
CA ARG A 13 6.66 12.16 9.08
C ARG A 13 7.23 11.77 10.43
N ASN A 14 7.98 10.68 10.48
CA ASN A 14 8.54 10.16 11.73
C ASN A 14 10.06 10.19 11.69
N THR A 15 10.67 10.21 12.87
CA THR A 15 12.10 10.04 13.07
C THR A 15 12.34 9.09 14.23
N GLU A 16 13.43 8.33 14.14
CA GLU A 16 13.91 7.52 15.25
C GLU A 16 14.66 8.42 16.24
N VAL A 17 14.31 8.32 17.52
CA VAL A 17 15.06 8.92 18.63
C VAL A 17 15.45 7.81 19.58
N TYR A 18 16.66 7.90 20.13
CA TYR A 18 17.10 6.96 21.16
C TYR A 18 16.59 7.42 22.53
N ASP A 19 15.86 6.56 23.23
CA ASP A 19 15.45 6.81 24.60
C ASP A 19 16.44 6.17 25.57
N GLU A 20 17.07 7.00 26.40
CA GLU A 20 18.08 6.58 27.36
C GLU A 20 17.51 5.72 28.49
N ASN A 21 16.22 5.87 28.80
CA ASN A 21 15.57 5.13 29.89
C ASN A 21 15.26 3.68 29.51
N THR A 22 14.67 3.49 28.33
CA THR A 22 14.33 2.16 27.81
C THR A 22 15.50 1.51 27.05
N ARG A 23 16.56 2.29 26.74
CA ARG A 23 17.69 1.90 25.88
C ARG A 23 17.27 1.44 24.48
N MET A 24 16.09 1.86 24.02
CA MET A 24 15.51 1.48 22.74
C MET A 24 15.36 2.69 21.83
N LYS A 25 15.33 2.43 20.52
CA LYS A 25 14.93 3.43 19.54
C LYS A 25 13.41 3.48 19.47
N ILE A 26 12.86 4.68 19.58
CA ILE A 26 11.44 4.95 19.46
C ILE A 26 11.18 5.80 18.22
N ASP A 27 10.09 5.50 17.51
CA ASP A 27 9.60 6.33 16.42
C ASP A 27 8.77 7.47 17.00
N VAL A 28 9.19 8.70 16.71
CA VAL A 28 8.47 9.91 17.13
C VAL A 28 8.05 10.74 15.92
N PRO A 29 6.86 11.38 15.96
CA PRO A 29 6.41 12.24 14.88
C PRO A 29 7.24 13.54 14.83
N LEU A 30 7.60 13.96 13.63
CA LEU A 30 8.22 15.24 13.37
C LEU A 30 7.17 16.36 13.45
N LYS A 31 7.53 17.48 14.10
CA LYS A 31 6.69 18.68 14.12
C LYS A 31 6.42 19.26 12.72
N LEU A 32 7.37 19.07 11.80
CA LEU A 32 7.25 19.44 10.39
C LEU A 32 7.70 18.26 9.53
N CYS A 33 6.82 17.82 8.63
CA CYS A 33 7.13 16.79 7.64
C CYS A 33 8.31 17.23 6.76
N ARG A 34 9.16 16.27 6.38
CA ARG A 34 10.32 16.52 5.52
C ARG A 34 10.30 15.60 4.32
N LEU A 35 10.70 16.09 3.16
CA LEU A 35 10.92 15.23 2.00
C LEU A 35 12.20 14.41 2.17
N GLN A 36 12.22 13.21 1.60
CA GLN A 36 13.47 12.46 1.46
C GLN A 36 14.48 13.22 0.58
N LYS A 37 15.78 13.02 0.82
CA LYS A 37 16.89 13.82 0.24
C LYS A 37 16.88 13.91 -1.30
N LEU A 38 16.24 12.97 -2.00
CA LEU A 38 16.13 12.90 -3.45
C LEU A 38 14.68 12.72 -3.92
N ALA A 39 13.71 13.10 -3.08
CA ALA A 39 12.30 13.02 -3.46
C ALA A 39 12.01 13.94 -4.64
N VAL A 40 11.37 13.40 -5.66
CA VAL A 40 10.85 14.15 -6.81
C VAL A 40 9.33 14.10 -6.80
N PRO A 41 8.63 15.14 -7.26
CA PRO A 41 7.18 15.10 -7.38
C PRO A 41 6.80 14.06 -8.43
N THR A 42 5.84 13.22 -8.10
CA THR A 42 5.34 12.15 -8.95
C THR A 42 3.85 12.28 -9.27
N ILE A 43 3.15 13.15 -8.55
CA ILE A 43 1.72 13.41 -8.72
C ILE A 43 1.57 14.78 -9.39
N PHE A 44 1.10 14.78 -10.64
CA PHE A 44 0.91 15.98 -11.45
C PHE A 44 -0.60 16.23 -11.63
N PRO A 45 -1.18 17.22 -10.93
CA PRO A 45 -2.58 17.57 -11.15
C PRO A 45 -2.78 18.04 -12.59
N ASN A 46 -3.95 17.74 -13.17
CA ASN A 46 -4.31 18.05 -14.57
C ASN A 46 -3.51 17.30 -15.65
N CYS A 47 -2.72 16.29 -15.27
CA CYS A 47 -2.13 15.34 -16.21
C CYS A 47 -2.90 14.02 -16.22
N PRO A 48 -2.89 13.27 -17.32
CA PRO A 48 -3.44 11.92 -17.34
C PRO A 48 -2.86 11.02 -16.24
N LYS A 49 -3.72 10.20 -15.63
CA LYS A 49 -3.36 9.32 -14.50
C LYS A 49 -2.20 8.36 -14.78
N TYR A 50 -1.95 8.03 -16.05
CA TYR A 50 -0.84 7.15 -16.42
C TYR A 50 0.53 7.86 -16.37
N ILE A 51 0.57 9.19 -16.36
CA ILE A 51 1.79 10.00 -16.23
C ILE A 51 2.12 10.24 -14.76
N SER A 52 1.10 10.53 -13.96
CA SER A 52 1.22 10.68 -12.51
C SER A 52 1.45 9.30 -11.88
N LYS A 53 2.60 9.08 -11.24
CA LYS A 53 2.83 7.87 -10.42
C LYS A 53 2.16 8.07 -9.06
N SER A 54 0.84 8.02 -9.07
CA SER A 54 0.04 7.70 -7.89
C SER A 54 0.01 6.18 -7.83
N SER A 55 0.88 5.57 -7.02
CA SER A 55 0.83 4.16 -6.59
C SER A 55 0.05 3.22 -7.55
N ASN A 56 0.43 3.16 -8.83
CA ASN A 56 -0.23 2.24 -9.73
C ASN A 56 0.29 0.86 -9.32
N PRO A 57 -0.58 -0.07 -8.91
CA PRO A 57 -0.12 -1.40 -8.55
C PRO A 57 0.68 -1.95 -9.72
N ALA A 58 1.88 -2.44 -9.43
CA ALA A 58 2.72 -3.06 -10.43
C ALA A 58 1.88 -4.12 -11.16
N ARG A 59 2.09 -4.23 -12.49
CA ARG A 59 1.43 -5.29 -13.25
C ARG A 59 1.73 -6.62 -12.55
N LYS A 60 0.68 -7.31 -12.10
CA LYS A 60 0.82 -8.61 -11.42
C LYS A 60 1.65 -9.53 -12.30
N CYS A 61 2.62 -10.22 -11.72
CA CYS A 61 3.34 -11.25 -12.46
C CYS A 61 2.36 -12.38 -12.82
N PRO A 62 2.68 -13.21 -13.84
CA PRO A 62 1.82 -14.33 -14.22
C PRO A 62 1.42 -15.17 -13.00
N GLU A 63 2.37 -15.55 -12.15
CA GLU A 63 2.13 -16.36 -10.95
C GLU A 63 1.06 -15.78 -10.02
N GLN A 64 1.16 -14.49 -9.69
CA GLN A 64 0.16 -13.78 -8.87
C GLN A 64 -1.22 -13.74 -9.53
N ARG A 65 -1.27 -13.73 -10.87
CA ARG A 65 -2.53 -13.80 -11.61
C ARG A 65 -3.14 -15.20 -11.49
N TRP A 66 -2.34 -16.26 -11.66
CA TRP A 66 -2.79 -17.65 -11.53
C TRP A 66 -3.28 -17.96 -10.13
N GLN A 67 -2.50 -17.61 -9.11
CA GLN A 67 -2.88 -17.80 -7.71
C GLN A 67 -4.20 -17.12 -7.35
N ARG A 68 -4.45 -15.92 -7.88
CA ARG A 68 -5.74 -15.25 -7.70
C ARG A 68 -6.89 -16.04 -8.30
N ILE A 69 -6.72 -16.55 -9.53
CA ILE A 69 -7.76 -17.31 -10.23
C ILE A 69 -8.06 -18.61 -9.48
N GLU A 70 -7.03 -19.31 -9.02
CA GLU A 70 -7.17 -20.53 -8.22
C GLU A 70 -7.92 -20.26 -6.92
N ASN A 71 -7.52 -19.24 -6.15
CA ASN A 71 -8.20 -18.84 -4.93
C ASN A 71 -9.68 -18.48 -5.17
N GLU A 72 -9.98 -17.75 -6.24
CA GLU A 72 -11.36 -17.41 -6.63
C GLU A 72 -12.18 -18.66 -6.96
N HIS A 73 -11.56 -19.69 -7.54
CA HIS A 73 -12.22 -20.96 -7.84
C HIS A 73 -12.46 -21.79 -6.58
N SER A 74 -11.46 -21.91 -5.71
CA SER A 74 -11.60 -22.59 -4.42
C SER A 74 -12.68 -21.95 -3.55
N GLN A 75 -12.72 -20.61 -3.47
CA GLN A 75 -13.75 -19.89 -2.71
C GLN A 75 -15.15 -20.15 -3.25
N ARG A 76 -15.33 -20.17 -4.57
CA ARG A 76 -16.62 -20.49 -5.19
C ARG A 76 -17.07 -21.91 -4.86
N SER A 77 -16.18 -22.90 -4.97
CA SER A 77 -16.50 -24.29 -4.63
C SER A 77 -16.91 -24.45 -3.16
N ILE A 78 -16.24 -23.74 -2.24
CA ILE A 78 -16.61 -23.73 -0.83
C ILE A 78 -18.02 -23.14 -0.64
N GLN A 79 -18.30 -22.00 -1.28
CA GLN A 79 -19.61 -21.34 -1.20
C GLN A 79 -20.74 -22.22 -1.76
N GLU A 80 -20.52 -22.85 -2.90
CA GLU A 80 -21.48 -23.79 -3.51
C GLU A 80 -21.74 -24.99 -2.60
N SER A 81 -20.69 -25.53 -1.97
CA SER A 81 -20.84 -26.63 -1.01
C SER A 81 -21.60 -26.21 0.25
N THR A 82 -21.39 -25.00 0.76
CA THR A 82 -22.13 -24.49 1.92
C THR A 82 -23.61 -24.28 1.61
N ILE A 83 -23.91 -23.68 0.45
CA ILE A 83 -25.29 -23.46 0.00
C ILE A 83 -26.00 -24.79 -0.21
N SER A 84 -25.36 -25.73 -0.91
CA SER A 84 -25.96 -27.05 -1.14
C SER A 84 -26.25 -27.77 0.18
N LYS A 85 -25.35 -27.69 1.17
CA LYS A 85 -25.60 -28.29 2.49
C LYS A 85 -26.83 -27.68 3.16
N GLU A 86 -26.96 -26.36 3.14
CA GLU A 86 -28.10 -25.64 3.72
C GLU A 86 -29.43 -25.95 3.00
N GLU A 87 -29.40 -26.25 1.70
CA GLU A 87 -30.59 -26.64 0.93
C GLU A 87 -31.11 -28.04 1.26
N PHE A 88 -30.26 -28.92 1.79
CA PHE A 88 -30.60 -30.31 2.12
C PHE A 88 -30.78 -30.58 3.63
N GLU A 89 -30.66 -29.56 4.48
CA GLU A 89 -30.97 -29.58 5.94
C GLU A 89 -32.38 -29.03 6.21
#